data_AF-A0A7W1UFF7-F1
#
_entry.id   AF-A0A7W1UFF7-F1
#
_cell.length_a   1.000
_cell.length_b   1.000
_cell.length_c   1.000
_cell.angle_alpha   90.00
_cell.angle_beta   90.00
_cell.angle_gamma   90.00
#
_symmetry.space_group_name_H-M   'P 1'
#
loop_
_entity.id
_entity.type
_entity.pdbx_description
1 polymer ?
#
loop_
_entity_poly.entity_id
_entity_poly.type
_entity_poly.pdbx_seq_one_letter_code
_entity_poly.pdbx_strand_id
1 'polypeptide(L)'
;MEYLNKSEWVMVALGCALVMLVASVTPASAAVVRQPYLQLVTPTSITVVWRTDLNSADNSQVKYGTVAGSLTQTATGTAVTRSGLNVKDHLVTITGLTAATKYFYNVGTATDGIQGGGTTNHFFVMAPPVGSATPVRAWVLGDSGDAGVNQRNVRDAMLTETALNPPAPNFILHMGDIAYESGTDAEFTSKHFAVYQDILRQTPLWPTLGNHEALSVTTSLGIGPYYEAHVLPSSGQAGGVASGTEAYYAFDYANVHFIVLDSMDSSRALGSPMLTWLQNDLAST
;
A
#
# COMPACT_ATOMS: atom_id res chain seq x y z
N MET A 1 98.05 -15.16 18.34
CA MET A 1 97.54 -16.09 17.31
C MET A 1 96.38 -16.80 17.96
N GLU A 2 95.12 -16.68 17.58
CA GLU A 2 94.51 -16.21 16.34
C GLU A 2 92.99 -16.12 16.66
N TYR A 3 92.35 -15.04 16.16
CA TYR A 3 90.91 -14.71 16.05
C TYR A 3 89.85 -15.39 16.93
N LEU A 4 88.95 -14.56 17.49
CA LEU A 4 87.53 -14.46 17.08
C LEU A 4 86.78 -13.56 18.09
N ASN A 5 86.32 -12.39 17.67
CA ASN A 5 85.16 -11.77 18.32
C ASN A 5 84.22 -11.19 17.27
N LYS A 6 82.96 -11.61 17.37
CA LYS A 6 81.90 -11.48 16.39
C LYS A 6 81.40 -10.04 16.32
N SER A 7 81.11 -9.60 15.10
CA SER A 7 80.38 -8.38 14.78
C SER A 7 78.90 -8.52 15.17
N GLU A 8 78.40 -7.57 15.95
CA GLU A 8 76.97 -7.41 16.21
C GLU A 8 76.35 -6.56 15.11
N TRP A 9 75.44 -7.14 14.34
CA TRP A 9 74.58 -6.43 13.40
C TRP A 9 73.25 -6.12 14.08
N VAL A 10 72.97 -4.84 14.33
CA VAL A 10 71.65 -4.37 14.75
C VAL A 10 70.80 -4.18 13.49
N MET A 11 69.84 -5.08 13.25
CA MET A 11 68.79 -4.87 12.25
C MET A 11 67.70 -3.97 12.83
N VAL A 12 67.54 -2.77 12.26
CA VAL A 12 66.38 -1.90 12.49
C VAL A 12 65.26 -2.37 11.57
N ALA A 13 64.21 -2.98 12.13
CA ALA A 13 62.99 -3.30 11.40
C ALA A 13 62.08 -2.07 11.33
N LEU A 14 61.90 -1.48 10.14
CA LEU A 14 60.81 -0.53 9.89
C LEU A 14 59.51 -1.30 9.71
N GLY A 15 58.63 -1.26 10.71
CA GLY A 15 57.25 -1.71 10.59
C GLY A 15 56.38 -0.64 9.92
N CYS A 16 56.01 -0.85 8.65
CA CYS A 16 54.96 -0.07 8.00
C CYS A 16 53.60 -0.49 8.57
N ALA A 17 52.96 0.37 9.38
CA ALA A 17 51.58 0.19 9.80
C ALA A 17 50.64 0.53 8.64
N LEU A 18 50.02 -0.49 8.05
CA LEU A 18 48.94 -0.33 7.07
C LEU A 18 47.65 0.08 7.80
N VAL A 19 47.30 1.36 7.74
CA VAL A 19 46.00 1.86 8.20
C VAL A 19 44.96 1.50 7.13
N MET A 20 44.19 0.43 7.35
CA MET A 20 43.01 0.14 6.53
C MET A 20 41.89 1.13 6.89
N LEU A 21 41.67 2.10 6.02
CA LEU A 21 40.50 2.99 6.07
C LEU A 21 39.27 2.17 5.66
N VAL A 22 38.52 1.65 6.64
CA VAL A 22 37.22 1.03 6.38
C VAL A 22 36.23 2.16 6.09
N ALA A 23 36.02 2.45 4.80
CA ALA A 23 34.92 3.30 4.39
C ALA A 23 33.61 2.57 4.75
N SER A 24 32.86 3.10 5.71
CA SER A 24 31.50 2.67 6.00
C SER A 24 30.64 2.99 4.78
N VAL A 25 30.46 2.00 3.90
CA VAL A 25 29.44 2.07 2.84
C VAL A 25 28.11 1.95 3.56
N THR A 26 27.47 3.08 3.85
CA THR A 26 26.05 3.07 4.24
C THR A 26 25.29 2.57 3.01
N PRO A 27 24.61 1.41 3.06
CA PRO A 27 23.78 0.98 1.95
C PRO A 27 22.77 2.10 1.67
N ALA A 28 22.67 2.50 0.40
CA ALA A 28 21.64 3.45 0.01
C ALA A 28 20.28 2.82 0.36
N SER A 29 19.47 3.53 1.15
CA SER A 29 18.09 3.10 1.39
C SER A 29 17.41 2.92 0.02
N ALA A 30 16.81 1.75 -0.20
CA ALA A 30 16.06 1.49 -1.42
C ALA A 30 15.03 2.61 -1.67
N ALA A 31 14.90 3.04 -2.94
CA ALA A 31 14.04 4.16 -3.28
C ALA A 31 12.58 3.73 -3.20
N VAL A 32 11.75 4.50 -2.48
CA VAL A 32 10.28 4.36 -2.54
C VAL A 32 9.79 4.96 -3.85
N VAL A 33 9.32 4.10 -4.76
CA VAL A 33 8.84 4.49 -6.11
C VAL A 33 7.32 4.62 -6.18
N ARG A 34 6.59 4.07 -5.19
CA ARG A 34 5.16 4.35 -4.94
C ARG A 34 4.98 4.60 -3.46
N GLN A 35 4.53 5.80 -3.10
CA GLN A 35 4.32 6.18 -1.70
C GLN A 35 3.29 5.25 -1.03
N PRO A 36 3.33 5.13 0.32
CA PRO A 36 2.40 4.28 1.03
C PRO A 36 0.94 4.64 0.78
N TYR A 37 0.10 3.62 0.59
CA TYR A 37 -1.34 3.74 0.43
C TYR A 37 -2.07 2.68 1.25
N LEU A 38 -3.33 2.96 1.55
CA LEU A 38 -4.14 2.19 2.49
C LEU A 38 -5.20 1.37 1.76
N GLN A 39 -5.31 0.10 2.12
CA GLN A 39 -6.23 -0.87 1.52
C GLN A 39 -6.90 -1.70 2.62
N LEU A 40 -8.04 -2.30 2.29
CA LEU A 40 -8.69 -3.34 3.10
C LEU A 40 -8.89 -2.94 4.58
N VAL A 41 -9.47 -1.76 4.82
CA VAL A 41 -9.76 -1.30 6.18
C VAL A 41 -10.97 -2.05 6.75
N THR A 42 -10.85 -2.52 7.98
CA THR A 42 -11.94 -3.08 8.80
C THR A 42 -11.96 -2.34 10.15
N PRO A 43 -12.87 -2.65 11.08
CA PRO A 43 -12.81 -2.05 12.42
C PRO A 43 -11.52 -2.40 13.19
N THR A 44 -10.85 -3.51 12.87
CA THR A 44 -9.72 -4.03 13.65
C THR A 44 -8.47 -4.36 12.82
N SER A 45 -8.50 -4.13 11.51
CA SER A 45 -7.35 -4.38 10.63
C SER A 45 -7.28 -3.42 9.44
N ILE A 46 -6.09 -3.24 8.90
CA ILE A 46 -5.83 -2.48 7.67
C ILE A 46 -4.60 -3.04 6.97
N THR A 47 -4.55 -2.95 5.64
CA THR A 47 -3.35 -3.28 4.86
C THR A 47 -2.68 -2.00 4.39
N VAL A 48 -1.41 -1.83 4.76
CA VAL A 48 -0.54 -0.76 4.26
C VAL A 48 0.30 -1.33 3.13
N VAL A 49 0.26 -0.65 1.98
CA VAL A 49 0.99 -1.07 0.77
C VAL A 49 1.91 0.05 0.32
N TRP A 50 3.12 -0.28 -0.13
CA TRP A 50 4.03 0.67 -0.79
C TRP A 50 4.90 -0.09 -1.80
N ARG A 51 5.63 0.64 -2.65
CA ARG A 51 6.54 0.04 -3.62
C ARG A 51 7.93 0.65 -3.55
N THR A 52 8.94 -0.19 -3.66
CA THR A 52 10.34 0.21 -3.78
C THR A 52 10.96 -0.29 -5.09
N ASP A 53 12.17 0.17 -5.38
CA ASP A 53 13.05 -0.52 -6.33
C ASP A 53 13.45 -1.94 -5.85
N LEU A 54 14.16 -2.70 -6.69
CA LEU A 54 14.64 -4.06 -6.37
C LEU A 54 15.72 -4.14 -5.28
N ASN A 55 16.33 -3.02 -4.88
CA ASN A 55 17.43 -3.04 -3.91
C ASN A 55 16.91 -3.19 -2.47
N SER A 56 15.62 -2.96 -2.24
CA SER A 56 14.95 -3.17 -0.94
C SER A 56 15.04 -4.63 -0.51
N ALA A 57 15.14 -4.91 0.79
CA ALA A 57 15.14 -6.27 1.31
C ALA A 57 13.82 -7.02 1.00
N ASP A 58 13.88 -8.36 0.97
CA ASP A 58 12.71 -9.24 0.75
C ASP A 58 11.85 -9.42 2.01
N ASN A 59 11.66 -8.35 2.78
CA ASN A 59 10.73 -8.30 3.91
C ASN A 59 10.06 -6.93 4.00
N SER A 60 8.95 -6.86 4.73
CA SER A 60 8.17 -5.64 4.89
C SER A 60 7.87 -5.39 6.35
N GLN A 61 8.01 -4.15 6.80
CA GLN A 61 7.74 -3.72 8.16
C GLN A 61 6.97 -2.40 8.17
N VAL A 62 5.98 -2.32 9.06
CA VAL A 62 5.32 -1.08 9.44
C VAL A 62 5.52 -0.86 10.92
N LYS A 63 6.05 0.30 11.32
CA LYS A 63 5.95 0.76 12.71
C LYS A 63 4.77 1.70 12.83
N TYR A 64 3.98 1.52 13.88
CA TYR A 64 2.76 2.29 14.08
C TYR A 64 2.52 2.63 15.56
N GLY A 65 1.62 3.57 15.82
CA GLY A 65 1.23 3.97 17.17
C GLY A 65 0.18 5.08 17.16
N THR A 66 -0.49 5.29 18.30
CA THR A 66 -1.55 6.32 18.43
C THR A 66 -1.01 7.73 18.65
N VAL A 67 0.30 7.87 18.92
CA VAL A 67 0.96 9.15 19.16
C VAL A 67 1.94 9.43 18.03
N ALA A 68 1.77 10.57 17.36
CA ALA A 68 2.67 11.01 16.30
C ALA A 68 4.12 11.10 16.81
N GLY A 69 5.06 10.56 16.04
CA GLY A 69 6.48 10.50 16.42
C GLY A 69 6.83 9.43 17.47
N SER A 70 5.87 8.71 18.04
CA SER A 70 6.09 7.61 18.98
C SER A 70 5.44 6.31 18.46
N LEU A 71 6.13 5.67 17.52
CA LEU A 71 5.69 4.45 16.85
C LEU A 71 6.28 3.23 17.57
N THR A 72 5.55 2.73 18.56
CA THR A 72 6.03 1.70 19.50
C THR A 72 5.54 0.29 19.18
N GLN A 73 4.65 0.14 18.18
CA GLN A 73 4.19 -1.14 17.68
C GLN A 73 4.82 -1.44 16.32
N THR A 74 4.92 -2.73 15.99
CA THR A 74 5.49 -3.20 14.73
C THR A 74 4.60 -4.30 14.15
N ALA A 75 4.36 -4.24 12.85
CA ALA A 75 3.79 -5.33 12.05
C ALA A 75 4.75 -5.67 10.91
N THR A 76 4.75 -6.94 10.50
CA THR A 76 5.56 -7.44 9.38
C THR A 76 4.68 -8.03 8.31
N GLY A 77 5.17 -8.05 7.08
CA GLY A 77 4.47 -8.64 5.95
C GLY A 77 5.41 -9.08 4.85
N THR A 78 4.89 -9.15 3.64
CA THR A 78 5.58 -9.74 2.48
C THR A 78 6.08 -8.67 1.54
N ALA A 79 7.23 -8.94 0.90
CA ALA A 79 7.70 -8.22 -0.27
C ALA A 79 7.51 -9.12 -1.49
N VAL A 80 6.96 -8.58 -2.58
CA VAL A 80 6.65 -9.30 -3.81
C VAL A 80 7.36 -8.62 -4.97
N THR A 81 8.35 -9.30 -5.54
CA THR A 81 9.03 -8.84 -6.76
C THR A 81 8.07 -8.92 -7.94
N ARG A 82 7.86 -7.79 -8.62
CA ARG A 82 7.02 -7.74 -9.82
C ARG A 82 7.85 -8.03 -11.06
N SER A 83 7.51 -9.11 -11.74
CA SER A 83 8.22 -9.57 -12.94
C SER A 83 8.23 -8.48 -14.01
N GLY A 84 9.39 -8.21 -14.59
CA GLY A 84 9.55 -7.24 -15.69
C GLY A 84 9.51 -5.76 -15.30
N LEU A 85 9.28 -5.41 -14.02
CA LEU A 85 9.12 -4.01 -13.59
C LEU A 85 10.29 -3.46 -12.75
N ASN A 86 11.24 -4.31 -12.33
CA ASN A 86 12.35 -3.92 -11.44
C ASN A 86 11.90 -3.20 -10.16
N VAL A 87 10.82 -3.70 -9.55
CA VAL A 87 10.24 -3.17 -8.31
C VAL A 87 9.80 -4.28 -7.37
N LYS A 88 9.63 -3.93 -6.09
CA LYS A 88 9.01 -4.78 -5.07
C LYS A 88 7.80 -4.09 -4.47
N ASP A 89 6.67 -4.78 -4.45
CA ASP A 89 5.51 -4.39 -3.67
C ASP A 89 5.61 -4.94 -2.26
N HIS A 90 5.39 -4.07 -1.28
CA HIS A 90 5.41 -4.42 0.12
C HIS A 90 3.98 -4.35 0.67
N LEU A 91 3.50 -5.44 1.26
CA LEU A 91 2.16 -5.56 1.81
C LEU A 91 2.25 -5.92 3.28
N VAL A 92 1.69 -5.10 4.17
CA VAL A 92 1.65 -5.36 5.60
C VAL A 92 0.23 -5.19 6.12
N THR A 93 -0.39 -6.29 6.52
CA THR A 93 -1.67 -6.28 7.24
C THR A 93 -1.42 -6.13 8.74
N ILE A 94 -1.99 -5.08 9.31
CA ILE A 94 -1.97 -4.81 10.75
C ILE A 94 -3.31 -5.27 11.31
N THR A 95 -3.31 -6.07 12.38
CA THR A 95 -4.50 -6.62 13.01
C THR A 95 -4.54 -6.25 14.50
N GLY A 96 -5.67 -6.50 15.16
CA GLY A 96 -5.84 -6.20 16.59
C GLY A 96 -5.90 -4.69 16.90
N LEU A 97 -6.22 -3.87 15.90
CA LEU A 97 -6.37 -2.43 16.04
C LEU A 97 -7.70 -2.09 16.72
N THR A 98 -7.73 -0.95 17.41
CA THR A 98 -8.97 -0.45 18.04
C THR A 98 -9.80 0.28 16.99
N ALA A 99 -11.09 -0.04 16.91
CA ALA A 99 -12.04 0.61 16.01
C ALA A 99 -12.11 2.14 16.26
N ALA A 100 -12.46 2.90 15.23
CA ALA A 100 -12.57 4.37 15.27
C ALA A 100 -11.33 5.10 15.84
N THR A 101 -10.15 4.46 15.84
CA THR A 101 -8.92 5.00 16.42
C THR A 101 -7.96 5.44 15.33
N LYS A 102 -7.28 6.58 15.56
CA LYS A 102 -6.23 7.08 14.68
C LYS A 102 -4.88 6.48 15.05
N TYR A 103 -4.16 5.98 14.05
CA TYR A 103 -2.78 5.50 14.18
C TYR A 103 -1.89 6.20 13.17
N PHE A 104 -0.71 6.62 13.61
CA PHE A 104 0.38 7.09 12.76
C PHE A 104 1.26 5.91 12.35
N TYR A 105 1.94 6.01 11.21
CA TYR A 105 2.80 4.93 10.74
C TYR A 105 4.01 5.41 9.93
N ASN A 106 5.01 4.53 9.83
CA ASN A 106 6.05 4.56 8.80
C ASN A 106 6.18 3.18 8.17
N VAL A 107 6.82 3.13 7.00
CA VAL A 107 7.05 1.90 6.25
C VAL A 107 8.54 1.69 6.04
N GLY A 108 8.92 0.44 5.87
CA GLY A 108 10.27 0.06 5.52
C GLY A 108 10.49 -1.43 5.65
N THR A 109 11.72 -1.82 5.93
CA THR A 109 12.08 -3.23 6.11
C THR A 109 12.81 -3.40 7.44
N ALA A 110 12.82 -4.61 7.99
CA ALA A 110 13.60 -4.91 9.19
C ALA A 110 15.12 -4.75 8.92
N THR A 111 15.54 -4.87 7.66
CA THR A 111 16.94 -4.83 7.23
C THR A 111 17.40 -3.41 6.89
N ASP A 112 16.61 -2.67 6.13
CA ASP A 112 16.97 -1.35 5.58
C ASP A 112 16.46 -0.20 6.46
N GLY A 113 15.64 -0.52 7.47
CA GLY A 113 15.02 0.47 8.34
C GLY A 113 13.87 1.21 7.65
N ILE A 114 13.66 2.47 8.05
CA ILE A 114 12.53 3.28 7.57
C ILE A 114 12.84 3.76 6.15
N GLN A 115 11.94 3.46 5.22
CA GLN A 115 12.05 3.87 3.81
C GLN A 115 11.07 4.99 3.45
N GLY A 116 9.96 5.13 4.19
CA GLY A 116 8.99 6.20 3.97
C GLY A 116 8.06 6.41 5.17
N GLY A 117 7.41 7.57 5.22
CA GLY A 117 6.41 7.89 6.24
C GLY A 117 6.96 8.51 7.53
N GLY A 118 6.26 8.31 8.65
CA GLY A 118 6.68 8.80 9.97
C GLY A 118 6.43 10.29 10.23
N THR A 119 5.71 10.97 9.33
CA THR A 119 5.27 12.35 9.54
C THR A 119 3.84 12.39 10.08
N THR A 120 3.37 13.57 10.51
CA THR A 120 1.97 13.78 10.93
C THR A 120 0.94 13.54 9.83
N ASN A 121 1.38 13.45 8.57
CA ASN A 121 0.55 13.18 7.39
C ASN A 121 0.53 11.69 7.01
N HIS A 122 1.16 10.80 7.79
CA HIS A 122 1.10 9.35 7.58
C HIS A 122 0.33 8.73 8.72
N PHE A 123 -0.98 8.59 8.52
CA PHE A 123 -1.87 8.03 9.52
C PHE A 123 -3.00 7.27 8.85
N PHE A 124 -3.72 6.46 9.59
CA PHE A 124 -5.02 5.95 9.18
C PHE A 124 -5.99 6.03 10.36
N VAL A 125 -7.29 6.09 10.06
CA VAL A 125 -8.35 6.02 11.07
C VAL A 125 -9.12 4.74 10.83
N MET A 126 -9.21 3.89 11.85
CA MET A 126 -9.92 2.61 11.73
C MET A 126 -11.41 2.83 11.51
N ALA A 127 -12.05 1.92 10.78
CA ALA A 127 -13.50 1.95 10.64
C ALA A 127 -14.17 1.86 12.03
N PRO A 128 -15.35 2.47 12.21
CA PRO A 128 -16.15 2.24 13.40
C PRO A 128 -16.63 0.77 13.43
N PRO A 129 -17.08 0.26 14.59
CA PRO A 129 -17.69 -1.07 14.65
C PRO A 129 -18.82 -1.23 13.63
N VAL A 130 -18.94 -2.40 13.02
CA VAL A 130 -20.04 -2.71 12.09
C VAL A 130 -21.39 -2.54 12.79
N GLY A 131 -22.36 -1.96 12.10
CA GLY A 131 -23.68 -1.60 12.61
C GLY A 131 -23.75 -0.25 13.34
N SER A 132 -22.63 0.46 13.50
CA SER A 132 -22.63 1.78 14.17
C SER A 132 -23.43 2.83 13.38
N ALA A 133 -24.30 3.57 14.08
CA ALA A 133 -25.05 4.71 13.50
C ALA A 133 -24.23 6.01 13.53
N THR A 134 -23.04 5.98 12.92
CA THR A 134 -22.14 7.15 12.79
C THR A 134 -22.20 7.73 11.39
N PRO A 135 -22.05 9.06 11.20
CA PRO A 135 -21.95 9.64 9.87
C PRO A 135 -20.83 9.01 9.04
N VAL A 136 -21.13 8.71 7.77
CA VAL A 136 -20.17 8.17 6.80
C VAL A 136 -19.97 9.20 5.70
N ARG A 137 -18.72 9.58 5.43
CA ARG A 137 -18.32 10.44 4.33
C ARG A 137 -17.44 9.66 3.35
N ALA A 138 -17.94 9.40 2.16
CA ALA A 138 -17.18 8.80 1.07
C ALA A 138 -16.81 9.87 0.03
N TRP A 139 -15.61 9.81 -0.52
CA TRP A 139 -15.29 10.51 -1.76
C TRP A 139 -15.44 9.55 -2.92
N VAL A 140 -16.39 9.83 -3.80
CA VAL A 140 -16.70 8.97 -4.94
C VAL A 140 -16.08 9.56 -6.20
N LEU A 141 -15.26 8.75 -6.86
CA LEU A 141 -14.53 9.07 -8.09
C LEU A 141 -14.84 8.05 -9.17
N GLY A 142 -14.64 8.43 -10.42
CA GLY A 142 -14.64 7.57 -11.59
C GLY A 142 -13.86 8.28 -12.69
N ASP A 143 -13.35 7.53 -13.67
CA ASP A 143 -12.85 8.09 -14.92
C ASP A 143 -11.77 9.17 -14.72
N SER A 144 -10.92 8.99 -13.70
CA SER A 144 -10.02 10.04 -13.24
C SER A 144 -8.62 9.94 -13.83
N GLY A 145 -8.21 8.76 -14.31
CA GLY A 145 -6.82 8.34 -14.49
C GLY A 145 -6.00 8.96 -15.62
N ASP A 146 -6.21 10.22 -16.01
CA ASP A 146 -5.50 10.85 -17.14
C ASP A 146 -4.27 11.69 -16.73
N ALA A 147 -4.03 11.90 -15.42
CA ALA A 147 -3.03 12.85 -14.90
C ALA A 147 -3.22 14.27 -15.41
N GLY A 148 -4.44 14.65 -15.80
CA GLY A 148 -4.77 15.92 -16.41
C GLY A 148 -5.11 17.02 -15.41
N VAL A 149 -5.42 18.20 -15.94
CA VAL A 149 -5.85 19.35 -15.13
C VAL A 149 -7.21 19.08 -14.48
N ASN A 150 -8.13 18.41 -15.16
CA ASN A 150 -9.45 18.12 -14.62
C ASN A 150 -9.39 17.17 -13.41
N GLN A 151 -8.61 16.08 -13.50
CA GLN A 151 -8.36 15.18 -12.38
C GLN A 151 -7.78 15.94 -11.16
N ARG A 152 -6.78 16.79 -11.38
CA ARG A 152 -6.18 17.61 -10.31
C ARG A 152 -7.15 18.63 -9.73
N ASN A 153 -8.00 19.25 -10.55
CA ASN A 153 -9.03 20.17 -10.06
C ASN A 153 -10.05 19.45 -9.17
N VAL A 154 -10.46 18.24 -9.51
CA VAL A 154 -11.37 17.43 -8.66
C VAL A 154 -10.70 17.06 -7.34
N ARG A 155 -9.44 16.66 -7.36
CA ARG A 155 -8.63 16.43 -6.16
C ARG A 155 -8.55 17.67 -5.27
N ASP A 156 -8.20 18.81 -5.86
CA ASP A 156 -7.99 20.06 -5.12
C ASP A 156 -9.31 20.63 -4.58
N ALA A 157 -10.42 20.42 -5.30
CA ALA A 157 -11.75 20.72 -4.81
C ALA A 157 -12.11 19.87 -3.57
N MET A 158 -11.81 18.57 -3.57
CA MET A 158 -12.03 17.71 -2.39
C MET A 158 -11.18 18.17 -1.19
N LEU A 159 -9.92 18.52 -1.41
CA LEU A 159 -9.04 19.03 -0.35
C LEU A 159 -9.56 20.36 0.22
N THR A 160 -9.99 21.27 -0.65
CA THR A 160 -10.59 22.55 -0.25
C THR A 160 -11.86 22.34 0.57
N GLU A 161 -12.75 21.48 0.07
CA GLU A 161 -14.01 21.15 0.74
C GLU A 161 -13.77 20.47 2.10
N THR A 162 -12.76 19.60 2.21
CA THR A 162 -12.36 18.98 3.48
C THR A 162 -11.79 19.99 4.47
N ALA A 163 -11.00 20.96 4.00
CA ALA A 163 -10.44 22.00 4.85
C ALA A 163 -11.52 22.96 5.39
N LEU A 164 -12.53 23.29 4.57
CA LEU A 164 -13.66 24.13 4.96
C LEU A 164 -14.66 23.38 5.84
N ASN A 165 -14.90 22.11 5.55
CA ASN A 165 -15.91 21.29 6.20
C ASN A 165 -15.29 19.96 6.71
N PRO A 166 -14.50 19.97 7.80
CA PRO A 166 -13.92 18.74 8.35
C PRO A 166 -15.01 17.78 8.89
N PRO A 167 -14.74 16.47 8.99
CA PRO A 167 -13.46 15.79 8.75
C PRO A 167 -13.25 15.37 7.29
N ALA A 168 -12.03 14.92 6.96
CA ALA A 168 -11.73 14.26 5.67
C ALA A 168 -12.64 13.04 5.42
N PRO A 169 -12.81 12.62 4.15
CA PRO A 169 -13.53 11.39 3.83
C PRO A 169 -12.98 10.18 4.60
N ASN A 170 -13.88 9.29 5.01
CA ASN A 170 -13.55 8.04 5.67
C ASN A 170 -12.83 7.06 4.73
N PHE A 171 -13.21 7.06 3.45
CA PHE A 171 -12.66 6.24 2.39
C PHE A 171 -12.97 6.84 1.01
N ILE A 172 -12.30 6.33 -0.01
CA ILE A 172 -12.53 6.63 -1.42
C ILE A 172 -13.26 5.43 -2.05
N LEU A 173 -14.31 5.70 -2.83
CA LEU A 173 -14.88 4.74 -3.77
C LEU A 173 -14.42 5.16 -5.17
N HIS A 174 -13.69 4.31 -5.89
CA HIS A 174 -13.35 4.59 -7.29
C HIS A 174 -14.10 3.63 -8.21
N MET A 175 -14.99 4.17 -9.04
CA MET A 175 -15.98 3.46 -9.83
C MET A 175 -15.43 2.94 -11.18
N GLY A 176 -14.15 2.55 -11.23
CA GLY A 176 -13.47 2.14 -12.46
C GLY A 176 -12.79 3.28 -13.21
N ASP A 177 -12.00 2.90 -14.21
CA ASP A 177 -11.22 3.77 -15.07
C ASP A 177 -10.26 4.66 -14.26
N ILE A 178 -9.43 3.96 -13.49
CA ILE A 178 -8.51 4.51 -12.49
C ILE A 178 -7.23 5.03 -13.13
N ALA A 179 -6.80 4.39 -14.23
CA ALA A 179 -5.54 4.66 -14.89
C ALA A 179 -5.70 4.49 -16.42
N TYR A 180 -6.01 5.58 -17.11
CA TYR A 180 -6.05 5.61 -18.57
C TYR A 180 -4.64 5.43 -19.14
N GLU A 181 -4.46 4.92 -20.36
CA GLU A 181 -5.49 4.46 -21.29
C GLU A 181 -5.76 2.97 -21.18
N SER A 182 -4.85 2.17 -20.63
CA SER A 182 -5.01 0.71 -20.62
C SER A 182 -4.80 0.09 -19.25
N GLY A 183 -4.81 0.89 -18.18
CA GLY A 183 -4.61 0.43 -16.82
C GLY A 183 -3.28 -0.28 -16.62
N THR A 184 -2.23 0.14 -17.33
CA THR A 184 -0.89 -0.44 -17.14
C THR A 184 -0.31 -0.05 -15.78
N ASP A 185 0.68 -0.80 -15.29
CA ASP A 185 1.33 -0.47 -14.00
C ASP A 185 1.99 0.93 -14.00
N ALA A 186 2.56 1.34 -15.14
CA ALA A 186 3.12 2.68 -15.31
C ALA A 186 2.05 3.77 -15.25
N GLU A 187 0.87 3.51 -15.81
CA GLU A 187 -0.28 4.43 -15.75
C GLU A 187 -0.86 4.51 -14.35
N PHE A 188 -1.02 3.39 -13.64
CA PHE A 188 -1.37 3.40 -12.22
C PHE A 188 -0.39 4.25 -11.41
N THR A 189 0.92 4.01 -11.59
CA THR A 189 1.96 4.73 -10.86
C THR A 189 1.91 6.23 -11.12
N SER A 190 1.88 6.65 -12.39
CA SER A 190 2.00 8.06 -12.78
C SER A 190 0.68 8.85 -12.74
N LYS A 191 -0.47 8.19 -12.98
CA LYS A 191 -1.76 8.86 -13.16
C LYS A 191 -2.74 8.66 -12.01
N HIS A 192 -2.54 7.65 -11.17
CA HIS A 192 -3.33 7.47 -9.95
C HIS A 192 -2.49 7.74 -8.69
N PHE A 193 -1.49 6.91 -8.43
CA PHE A 193 -0.73 6.98 -7.18
C PHE A 193 0.03 8.29 -7.03
N ALA A 194 0.72 8.77 -8.06
CA ALA A 194 1.43 10.06 -7.98
C ALA A 194 0.47 11.25 -7.78
N VAL A 195 -0.73 11.21 -8.35
CA VAL A 195 -1.71 12.31 -8.27
C VAL A 195 -2.34 12.39 -6.88
N TYR A 196 -2.63 11.23 -6.28
CA TYR A 196 -3.37 11.11 -5.03
C TYR A 196 -2.52 10.69 -3.81
N GLN A 197 -1.18 10.58 -3.93
CA GLN A 197 -0.30 10.06 -2.87
C GLN A 197 -0.49 10.73 -1.49
N ASP A 198 -0.83 12.02 -1.43
CA ASP A 198 -1.03 12.74 -0.17
C ASP A 198 -2.34 12.35 0.53
N ILE A 199 -3.32 11.88 -0.25
CA ILE A 199 -4.63 11.43 0.23
C ILE A 199 -4.58 9.92 0.53
N LEU A 200 -4.00 9.12 -0.38
CA LEU A 200 -3.96 7.66 -0.28
C LEU A 200 -3.17 7.15 0.94
N ARG A 201 -2.23 7.94 1.46
CA ARG A 201 -1.51 7.64 2.71
C ARG A 201 -2.33 7.89 3.98
N GLN A 202 -3.55 8.42 3.85
CA GLN A 202 -4.46 8.74 4.95
C GLN A 202 -5.87 8.17 4.80
N THR A 203 -6.30 7.93 3.56
CA THR A 203 -7.67 7.57 3.20
C THR A 203 -7.65 6.25 2.43
N PRO A 204 -8.26 5.17 2.96
CA PRO A 204 -8.39 3.89 2.26
C PRO A 204 -9.18 4.01 0.96
N LEU A 205 -8.78 3.25 -0.05
CA LEU A 205 -9.42 3.21 -1.37
C LEU A 205 -10.09 1.85 -1.61
N TRP A 206 -11.35 1.89 -2.04
CA TRP A 206 -12.12 0.76 -2.56
C TRP A 206 -12.38 0.96 -4.06
N PRO A 207 -11.62 0.28 -4.93
CA PRO A 207 -11.75 0.40 -6.38
C PRO A 207 -12.75 -0.60 -6.96
N THR A 208 -13.26 -0.27 -8.14
CA THR A 208 -13.99 -1.16 -9.05
C THR A 208 -13.16 -1.30 -10.33
N LEU A 209 -13.19 -2.45 -10.99
CA LEU A 209 -12.53 -2.65 -12.28
C LEU A 209 -13.27 -1.88 -13.39
N GLY A 210 -12.56 -1.03 -14.14
CA GLY A 210 -13.07 -0.35 -15.34
C GLY A 210 -12.65 -1.01 -16.64
N ASN A 211 -13.22 -0.58 -17.77
CA ASN A 211 -12.88 -1.17 -19.07
C ASN A 211 -11.45 -0.83 -19.49
N HIS A 212 -10.91 0.32 -19.06
CA HIS A 212 -9.52 0.66 -19.37
C HIS A 212 -8.55 -0.24 -18.61
N GLU A 213 -8.86 -0.61 -17.36
CA GLU A 213 -8.06 -1.60 -16.62
C GLU A 213 -8.19 -3.03 -17.17
N ALA A 214 -9.39 -3.40 -17.65
CA ALA A 214 -9.66 -4.72 -18.22
C ALA A 214 -8.72 -5.07 -19.40
N LEU A 215 -8.16 -4.07 -20.08
CA LEU A 215 -7.23 -4.25 -21.21
C LEU A 215 -5.88 -4.86 -20.82
N SER A 216 -5.46 -4.76 -19.55
CA SER A 216 -4.13 -5.19 -19.08
C SER A 216 -4.16 -6.31 -18.05
N VAL A 217 -5.31 -6.93 -17.82
CA VAL A 217 -5.48 -7.95 -16.77
C VAL A 217 -5.94 -9.28 -17.31
N THR A 218 -5.83 -10.32 -16.49
CA THR A 218 -6.53 -11.58 -16.68
C THR A 218 -7.36 -11.85 -15.43
N THR A 219 -8.60 -11.35 -15.43
CA THR A 219 -9.50 -11.38 -14.27
C THR A 219 -9.77 -12.78 -13.73
N SER A 220 -9.86 -13.80 -14.59
CA SER A 220 -10.05 -15.19 -14.15
C SER A 220 -8.87 -15.76 -13.34
N LEU A 221 -7.71 -15.13 -13.41
CA LEU A 221 -6.51 -15.50 -12.65
C LEU A 221 -6.19 -14.49 -11.54
N GLY A 222 -6.89 -13.35 -11.47
CA GLY A 222 -6.59 -12.27 -10.53
C GLY A 222 -5.18 -11.70 -10.72
N ILE A 223 -4.71 -11.58 -11.97
CA ILE A 223 -3.37 -11.06 -12.30
C ILE A 223 -3.43 -9.87 -13.24
N GLY A 224 -2.39 -9.04 -13.19
CA GLY A 224 -2.26 -7.81 -13.96
C GLY A 224 -2.42 -6.56 -13.09
N PRO A 225 -2.14 -5.37 -13.63
CA PRO A 225 -1.86 -4.19 -12.83
C PRO A 225 -2.95 -3.79 -11.84
N TYR A 226 -4.23 -3.94 -12.17
CA TYR A 226 -5.33 -3.69 -11.23
C TYR A 226 -5.25 -4.59 -10.00
N TYR A 227 -5.07 -5.91 -10.19
CA TYR A 227 -4.97 -6.88 -9.10
C TYR A 227 -3.63 -6.78 -8.35
N GLU A 228 -2.59 -6.28 -9.00
CA GLU A 228 -1.29 -6.07 -8.36
C GLU A 228 -1.22 -4.76 -7.56
N ALA A 229 -2.04 -3.77 -7.92
CA ALA A 229 -2.09 -2.46 -7.29
C ALA A 229 -3.04 -2.38 -6.08
N HIS A 230 -3.88 -3.39 -5.86
CA HIS A 230 -4.91 -3.38 -4.83
C HIS A 230 -4.88 -4.63 -3.96
N VAL A 231 -5.50 -4.55 -2.79
CA VAL A 231 -5.69 -5.68 -1.88
C VAL A 231 -7.13 -5.63 -1.39
N LEU A 232 -7.97 -6.56 -1.85
CA LEU A 232 -9.44 -6.49 -1.74
C LEU A 232 -10.00 -7.74 -1.02
N PRO A 233 -11.26 -7.69 -0.51
CA PRO A 233 -11.80 -8.68 0.41
C PRO A 233 -12.29 -9.97 -0.26
N SER A 234 -11.42 -10.63 -1.04
CA SER A 234 -11.73 -11.88 -1.73
C SER A 234 -12.18 -13.01 -0.79
N SER A 235 -11.77 -12.99 0.48
CA SER A 235 -12.20 -13.94 1.51
C SER A 235 -13.32 -13.41 2.41
N GLY A 236 -13.99 -12.30 2.05
CA GLY A 236 -15.06 -11.67 2.84
C GLY A 236 -14.55 -11.00 4.13
N GLN A 237 -13.24 -10.78 4.25
CA GLN A 237 -12.64 -10.33 5.52
C GLN A 237 -13.03 -8.90 5.95
N ALA A 238 -13.67 -8.13 5.07
CA ALA A 238 -14.16 -6.78 5.36
C ALA A 238 -15.68 -6.69 5.48
N GLY A 239 -16.40 -7.81 5.41
CA GLY A 239 -17.87 -7.85 5.33
C GLY A 239 -18.33 -8.69 4.14
N GLY A 240 -19.58 -9.14 4.20
CA GLY A 240 -20.20 -9.98 3.18
C GLY A 240 -19.66 -11.41 3.08
N VAL A 241 -20.17 -12.14 2.09
CA VAL A 241 -19.77 -13.52 1.79
C VAL A 241 -18.49 -13.51 0.95
N ALA A 242 -17.59 -14.47 1.16
CA ALA A 242 -16.38 -14.62 0.35
C ALA A 242 -16.71 -14.83 -1.14
N SER A 243 -16.21 -13.95 -2.01
CA SER A 243 -16.36 -14.07 -3.46
C SER A 243 -15.30 -14.96 -4.11
N GLY A 244 -14.16 -15.17 -3.43
CA GLY A 244 -13.00 -15.89 -3.95
C GLY A 244 -12.20 -15.10 -4.99
N THR A 245 -12.52 -13.81 -5.19
CA THR A 245 -11.86 -12.95 -6.18
C THR A 245 -11.84 -11.49 -5.72
N GLU A 246 -10.91 -10.71 -6.27
CA GLU A 246 -10.85 -9.26 -6.06
C GLU A 246 -11.62 -8.47 -7.14
N ALA A 247 -12.21 -9.16 -8.13
CA ALA A 247 -12.99 -8.54 -9.20
C ALA A 247 -14.32 -7.96 -8.70
N TYR A 248 -15.00 -8.69 -7.82
CA TYR A 248 -16.23 -8.28 -7.15
C TYR A 248 -16.20 -8.76 -5.70
N TYR A 249 -16.69 -7.92 -4.80
CA TYR A 249 -16.55 -8.11 -3.36
C TYR A 249 -17.50 -7.20 -2.59
N ALA A 250 -17.61 -7.41 -1.28
CA ALA A 250 -18.36 -6.55 -0.40
C ALA A 250 -17.51 -6.10 0.79
N PHE A 251 -17.93 -5.02 1.44
CA PHE A 251 -17.38 -4.59 2.72
C PHE A 251 -18.40 -3.80 3.53
N ASP A 252 -18.25 -3.85 4.84
CA ASP A 252 -19.06 -3.09 5.78
C ASP A 252 -18.30 -1.86 6.29
N TYR A 253 -18.98 -0.73 6.32
CA TYR A 253 -18.48 0.46 7.01
C TYR A 253 -19.60 1.10 7.81
N ALA A 254 -19.41 1.20 9.14
CA ALA A 254 -20.46 1.61 10.05
C ALA A 254 -21.72 0.74 9.84
N ASN A 255 -22.89 1.33 9.61
CA ASN A 255 -24.15 0.65 9.32
C ASN A 255 -24.47 0.54 7.81
N VAL A 256 -23.46 0.61 6.95
CA VAL A 256 -23.64 0.52 5.49
C VAL A 256 -22.86 -0.68 4.94
N HIS A 257 -23.56 -1.52 4.18
CA HIS A 257 -23.00 -2.64 3.44
C HIS A 257 -22.80 -2.24 1.97
N PHE A 258 -21.55 -2.24 1.52
CA PHE A 258 -21.16 -1.87 0.16
C PHE A 258 -20.88 -3.12 -0.66
N ILE A 259 -21.45 -3.16 -1.86
CA ILE A 259 -21.25 -4.23 -2.83
C ILE A 259 -20.61 -3.64 -4.08
N VAL A 260 -19.45 -4.19 -4.46
CA VAL A 260 -18.67 -3.80 -5.64
C VAL A 260 -18.77 -4.92 -6.66
N LEU A 261 -19.29 -4.60 -7.85
CA LEU A 261 -19.51 -5.56 -8.94
C LEU A 261 -18.59 -5.28 -10.13
N ASP A 262 -18.13 -6.35 -10.75
CA ASP A 262 -17.34 -6.29 -11.97
C ASP A 262 -18.26 -6.21 -13.20
N SER A 263 -18.26 -5.05 -13.84
CA SER A 263 -19.04 -4.78 -15.06
C SER A 263 -18.25 -5.00 -16.35
N MET A 264 -17.06 -5.60 -16.26
CA MET A 264 -16.14 -5.82 -17.37
C MET A 264 -16.05 -7.30 -17.71
N ASP A 265 -15.17 -8.04 -17.03
CA ASP A 265 -14.77 -9.39 -17.42
C ASP A 265 -15.69 -10.46 -16.82
N SER A 266 -16.27 -10.19 -15.64
CA SER A 266 -17.17 -11.13 -14.98
C SER A 266 -18.52 -11.20 -15.69
N SER A 267 -19.02 -12.44 -15.86
CA SER A 267 -20.33 -12.68 -16.46
C SER A 267 -21.45 -12.09 -15.61
N ARG A 268 -22.32 -11.30 -16.25
CA ARG A 268 -23.53 -10.69 -15.68
C ARG A 268 -24.80 -11.49 -15.98
N ALA A 269 -24.67 -12.69 -16.53
CA ALA A 269 -25.80 -13.57 -16.82
C ALA A 269 -26.40 -14.15 -15.53
N LEU A 270 -27.70 -14.42 -15.54
CA LEU A 270 -28.36 -15.13 -14.43
C LEU A 270 -27.67 -16.49 -14.20
N GLY A 271 -27.41 -16.81 -12.93
CA GLY A 271 -26.68 -18.02 -12.53
C GLY A 271 -25.16 -17.96 -12.76
N SER A 272 -24.60 -16.81 -13.17
CA SER A 272 -23.15 -16.63 -13.17
C SER A 272 -22.58 -16.67 -11.75
N PRO A 273 -21.27 -16.95 -11.59
CA PRO A 273 -20.64 -16.89 -10.28
C PRO A 273 -20.88 -15.57 -9.54
N MET A 274 -20.73 -14.43 -10.22
CA MET A 274 -20.91 -13.10 -9.63
C MET A 274 -22.36 -12.85 -9.20
N LEU A 275 -23.37 -13.17 -10.03
CA LEU A 275 -24.77 -12.93 -9.64
C LEU A 275 -25.24 -13.92 -8.58
N THR A 276 -24.74 -15.15 -8.59
CA THR A 276 -25.02 -16.13 -7.52
C THR A 276 -24.41 -15.68 -6.20
N TRP A 277 -23.17 -15.19 -6.23
CA TRP A 277 -22.52 -14.58 -5.06
C TRP A 277 -23.31 -13.37 -4.55
N LEU A 278 -23.70 -12.44 -5.42
CA LEU A 278 -24.49 -11.25 -5.06
C LEU A 278 -25.81 -11.62 -4.35
N GLN A 279 -26.52 -12.63 -4.84
CA GLN A 279 -27.75 -13.11 -4.21
C GLN A 279 -27.51 -13.67 -2.81
N ASN A 280 -26.43 -14.43 -2.63
CA ASN A 280 -26.05 -14.98 -1.33
C ASN A 280 -25.62 -13.88 -0.35
N ASP A 281 -24.86 -12.91 -0.83
CA ASP A 281 -24.38 -11.77 -0.06
C ASP A 281 -25.56 -10.92 0.45
N LEU A 282 -26.47 -10.50 -0.44
CA LEU A 282 -27.69 -9.76 -0.08
C LEU A 282 -28.61 -10.50 0.90
N ALA A 283 -28.63 -11.83 0.84
CA ALA A 283 -29.44 -12.63 1.77
C ALA A 283 -28.80 -12.76 3.16
N SER A 284 -27.53 -12.37 3.32
CA SER A 284 -26.75 -12.47 4.55
C SER A 284 -26.58 -11.15 5.31
N THR A 285 -27.05 -10.04 4.74
CA THR A 285 -26.88 -8.66 5.24
C THR A 285 -28.07 -8.18 6.06
#